data_AF-A0A258DSX1-F1
#
_entry.id   AF-A0A258DSX1-F1
#
_cell.length_a   1.000
_cell.length_b   1.000
_cell.length_c   1.000
_cell.angle_alpha   90.00
_cell.angle_beta   90.00
_cell.angle_gamma   90.00
#
_symmetry.space_group_name_H-M   'P 1'
#
loop_
_entity.id
_entity.type
_entity.pdbx_description
1 polymer ?
#
loop_
_entity_poly.entity_id
_entity_poly.type
_entity_poly.pdbx_seq_one_letter_code
_entity_poly.pdbx_strand_id
1 'polypeptide(L)'
;MSQPEITQIILVEDGSTDGSLEICRQLAVSHPSITLLRHPNGENKGAPASRNLGLSQVVNPWIQFMDSDDELLPGKIADQLQVIKGHECLVIGEFTNVKNKPEYIRPRRDIWVGLLTTRLGNSVANLWNTHWVKAAGGWNESLPNVQEYHLMLEILKKNPLVSFSHQNLTLVYPQPNSISNSPKKKNIKLDNYFIFRAKVKKHLVETGSFNFLRWHYYTLVTGEMMRYHTPSVQVSFNKGYYWLVKKLKTLKPNSMHVFFRSGLGQRLFELAYFYKDKFRGFPKIKSLFQKMNGYPLDLDQPFTHNQRIVHKMVTDRNPLLVIT
;
A
#
# COMPACT_ATOMS: atom_id res chain seq x y z
N MET A 1 26.91 8.31 9.06
CA MET A 1 25.90 7.73 8.16
C MET A 1 25.46 8.78 7.15
N SER A 2 25.02 8.40 5.95
CA SER A 2 24.56 9.34 4.89
C SER A 2 23.20 10.00 5.16
N GLN A 3 22.53 9.59 6.23
CA GLN A 3 21.26 10.15 6.71
C GLN A 3 21.40 10.36 8.24
N PRO A 4 21.75 11.58 8.71
CA PRO A 4 22.04 11.84 10.12
C PRO A 4 20.80 11.72 11.03
N GLU A 5 19.61 11.71 10.44
CA GLU A 5 18.34 11.55 11.15
C GLU A 5 18.13 10.12 11.68
N ILE A 6 18.86 9.12 11.16
CA ILE A 6 18.77 7.73 11.63
C ILE A 6 19.56 7.57 12.94
N THR A 7 18.86 7.48 14.07
CA THR A 7 19.50 7.39 15.40
C THR A 7 19.95 5.99 15.80
N GLN A 8 19.30 4.96 15.27
CA GLN A 8 19.60 3.56 15.57
C GLN A 8 19.23 2.70 14.34
N ILE A 9 19.94 1.59 14.18
CA ILE A 9 19.65 0.54 13.20
C ILE A 9 19.46 -0.76 13.98
N ILE A 10 18.40 -1.49 13.69
CA ILE A 10 18.17 -2.84 14.21
C ILE A 10 18.30 -3.80 13.04
N LEU A 11 19.32 -4.64 13.06
CA LEU A 11 19.49 -5.76 12.14
C LEU A 11 18.84 -6.99 12.77
N VAL A 12 17.97 -7.67 12.04
CA VAL A 12 17.37 -8.93 12.48
C VAL A 12 17.81 -10.04 11.53
N GLU A 13 18.70 -10.91 12.01
CA GLU A 13 19.25 -12.00 11.21
C GLU A 13 18.34 -13.23 11.32
N ASP A 14 17.82 -13.68 10.17
CA ASP A 14 16.72 -14.65 10.04
C ASP A 14 17.21 -16.05 9.59
N GLY A 15 18.32 -16.54 10.14
CA GLY A 15 18.83 -17.88 9.84
C GLY A 15 19.40 -18.04 8.43
N SER A 16 20.12 -17.03 7.94
CA SER A 16 20.85 -17.07 6.68
C SER A 16 21.89 -18.19 6.65
N THR A 17 21.96 -18.90 5.53
CA THR A 17 22.88 -20.04 5.32
C THR A 17 24.21 -19.64 4.66
N ASP A 18 24.51 -18.35 4.60
CA ASP A 18 25.70 -17.76 3.97
C ASP A 18 26.47 -16.86 4.95
N GLY A 19 27.36 -16.01 4.44
CA GLY A 19 28.17 -15.10 5.26
C GLY A 19 27.40 -13.96 5.94
N SER A 20 26.09 -13.81 5.72
CA SER A 20 25.32 -12.64 6.19
C SER A 20 25.39 -12.44 7.71
N LEU A 21 25.31 -13.51 8.51
CA LEU A 21 25.39 -13.42 9.97
C LEU A 21 26.74 -12.85 10.44
N GLU A 22 27.82 -13.19 9.77
CA GLU A 22 29.15 -12.73 10.15
C GLU A 22 29.35 -11.25 9.78
N ILE A 23 28.84 -10.82 8.62
CA ILE A 23 28.76 -9.41 8.25
C ILE A 23 27.92 -8.62 9.28
N CYS A 24 26.76 -9.14 9.68
CA CYS A 24 25.90 -8.51 10.69
C CYS A 24 26.60 -8.34 12.05
N ARG A 25 27.39 -9.33 12.49
CA ARG A 25 28.20 -9.24 13.71
C ARG A 25 29.27 -8.15 13.58
N GLN A 26 30.02 -8.15 12.49
CA GLN A 26 31.07 -7.16 12.24
C GLN A 26 30.51 -5.73 12.18
N LEU A 27 29.34 -5.54 11.57
CA LEU A 27 28.62 -4.27 11.56
C LEU A 27 28.22 -3.82 12.97
N ALA A 28 27.63 -4.70 13.78
CA ALA A 28 27.21 -4.39 15.15
C ALA A 28 28.39 -4.11 16.09
N VAL A 29 29.53 -4.81 15.94
CA VAL A 29 30.76 -4.51 16.68
C VAL A 29 31.38 -3.18 16.27
N SER A 30 31.36 -2.86 14.97
CA SER A 30 32.00 -1.64 14.44
C SER A 30 31.19 -0.36 14.62
N HIS A 31 29.87 -0.47 14.88
CA HIS A 31 28.96 0.67 14.94
C HIS A 31 28.01 0.58 16.15
N PRO A 32 28.25 1.35 17.23
CA PRO A 32 27.43 1.31 18.45
C PRO A 32 25.94 1.64 18.25
N SER A 33 25.56 2.29 17.15
CA SER A 33 24.16 2.55 16.78
C SER A 33 23.46 1.36 16.12
N ILE A 34 24.17 0.24 15.88
CA ILE A 34 23.63 -0.98 15.26
C ILE A 34 23.39 -2.04 16.33
N THR A 35 22.13 -2.46 16.48
CA THR A 35 21.74 -3.59 17.33
C THR A 35 21.48 -4.83 16.47
N LEU A 36 22.16 -5.95 16.75
CA LEU A 36 21.88 -7.24 16.10
C LEU A 36 20.94 -8.08 16.95
N LEU A 37 19.83 -8.52 16.36
CA LEU A 37 18.88 -9.48 16.91
C LEU A 37 18.87 -10.77 16.08
N ARG A 38 18.46 -11.88 16.69
CA ARG A 38 18.25 -13.17 16.05
C ARG A 38 17.03 -13.84 16.67
N HIS A 39 16.34 -14.68 15.91
CA HIS A 39 15.33 -15.58 16.48
C HIS A 39 15.97 -16.61 17.43
N PRO A 40 15.23 -17.15 18.41
CA PRO A 40 15.68 -18.29 19.21
C PRO A 40 16.22 -19.42 18.33
N ASN A 41 17.31 -20.05 18.75
CA ASN A 41 18.02 -21.09 17.98
C ASN A 41 18.58 -20.66 16.60
N GLY A 42 18.43 -19.39 16.19
CA GLY A 42 18.89 -18.89 14.88
C GLY A 42 18.11 -19.45 13.69
N GLU A 43 16.84 -19.79 13.88
CA GLU A 43 15.96 -20.33 12.84
C GLU A 43 15.37 -19.24 11.93
N ASN A 44 15.05 -19.60 10.68
CA ASN A 44 14.32 -18.73 9.76
C ASN A 44 12.82 -18.71 10.10
N LYS A 45 12.29 -17.54 10.45
CA LYS A 45 10.86 -17.27 10.67
C LYS A 45 10.24 -16.43 9.55
N GLY A 46 11.05 -15.82 8.69
CA GLY A 46 10.63 -14.99 7.57
C GLY A 46 10.38 -13.53 7.96
N ALA A 47 10.47 -12.65 6.96
CA ALA A 47 10.45 -11.20 7.12
C ALA A 47 9.36 -10.63 8.06
N PRO A 48 8.08 -11.09 8.09
CA PRO A 48 7.11 -10.59 9.07
C PRO A 48 7.54 -10.78 10.53
N ALA A 49 8.02 -11.97 10.88
CA ALA A 49 8.43 -12.31 12.24
C ALA A 49 9.72 -11.56 12.61
N SER A 50 10.67 -11.45 11.68
CA SER A 50 11.87 -10.63 11.85
C SER A 50 11.53 -9.14 12.03
N ARG A 51 10.59 -8.59 11.26
CA ARG A 51 10.13 -7.21 11.41
C ARG A 51 9.37 -7.00 12.73
N ASN A 52 8.67 -8.01 13.25
CA ASN A 52 8.07 -7.97 14.59
C ASN A 52 9.11 -8.05 15.72
N LEU A 53 10.13 -8.90 15.57
CA LEU A 53 11.25 -8.97 16.52
C LEU A 53 11.98 -7.62 16.59
N GLY A 54 12.28 -7.00 15.44
CA GLY A 54 12.80 -5.63 15.38
C GLY A 54 11.83 -4.61 16.00
N LEU A 55 10.53 -4.66 15.64
CA LEU A 55 9.47 -3.79 16.18
C LEU A 55 9.38 -3.84 17.72
N SER A 56 9.66 -4.99 18.33
CA SER A 56 9.60 -5.17 19.79
C SER A 56 10.60 -4.28 20.54
N GLN A 57 11.77 -4.00 19.93
CA GLN A 57 12.84 -3.21 20.52
C GLN A 57 12.73 -1.70 20.22
N VAL A 58 11.73 -1.29 19.44
CA VAL A 58 11.59 0.12 19.01
C VAL A 58 11.01 1.00 20.11
N VAL A 59 11.74 2.04 20.47
CA VAL A 59 11.27 3.14 21.33
C VAL A 59 11.03 4.45 20.58
N ASN A 60 11.65 4.65 19.41
CA ASN A 60 11.52 5.86 18.60
C ASN A 60 10.09 6.10 18.07
N PRO A 61 9.67 7.35 17.80
CA PRO A 61 8.34 7.65 17.23
C PRO A 61 8.14 7.16 15.78
N TRP A 62 9.23 6.92 15.06
CA TRP A 62 9.25 6.63 13.64
C TRP A 62 10.11 5.40 13.33
N ILE A 63 9.64 4.57 12.41
CA ILE A 63 10.33 3.37 11.89
C ILE A 63 10.40 3.45 10.38
N GLN A 64 11.60 3.20 9.87
CA GLN A 64 11.86 2.79 8.51
C GLN A 64 12.07 1.28 8.50
N PHE A 65 11.18 0.52 7.85
CA PHE A 65 11.49 -0.87 7.50
C PHE A 65 12.33 -0.89 6.23
N MET A 66 13.30 -1.78 6.13
CA MET A 66 14.19 -1.90 4.97
C MET A 66 14.50 -3.37 4.72
N ASP A 67 14.42 -3.78 3.47
CA ASP A 67 14.79 -5.13 3.05
C ASP A 67 16.28 -5.10 2.68
N SER A 68 17.03 -6.17 2.96
CA SER A 68 18.50 -6.18 2.89
C SER A 68 19.10 -5.99 1.49
N ASP A 69 18.26 -6.11 0.47
CA ASP A 69 18.56 -5.97 -0.96
C ASP A 69 18.07 -4.65 -1.58
N ASP A 70 17.43 -3.78 -0.80
CA ASP A 70 16.92 -2.46 -1.24
C ASP A 70 17.85 -1.30 -0.80
N GLU A 71 17.66 -0.10 -1.37
CA GLU A 71 18.54 1.06 -1.12
C GLU A 71 17.74 2.35 -0.84
N LEU A 72 18.19 3.10 0.17
CA LEU A 72 17.70 4.44 0.50
C LEU A 72 18.70 5.49 0.03
N LEU A 73 18.30 6.34 -0.91
CA LEU A 73 19.15 7.42 -1.41
C LEU A 73 19.37 8.51 -0.33
N PRO A 74 20.47 9.29 -0.40
CA PRO A 74 20.71 10.38 0.54
C PRO A 74 19.53 11.35 0.66
N GLY A 75 19.19 11.75 1.89
CA GLY A 75 18.06 12.64 2.17
C GLY A 75 16.66 12.01 2.10
N LYS A 76 16.52 10.70 1.84
CA LYS A 76 15.21 9.99 1.83
C LYS A 76 14.41 10.24 3.09
N ILE A 77 15.05 10.14 4.24
CA ILE A 77 14.45 10.40 5.55
C ILE A 77 14.10 11.88 5.70
N ALA A 78 15.03 12.80 5.41
CA ALA A 78 14.79 14.24 5.50
C ALA A 78 13.56 14.68 4.69
N ASP A 79 13.42 14.21 3.44
CA ASP A 79 12.26 14.46 2.58
C ASP A 79 10.94 14.00 3.22
N GLN A 80 10.97 12.84 3.87
CA GLN A 80 9.79 12.28 4.53
C GLN A 80 9.47 12.93 5.87
N LEU A 81 10.46 13.42 6.60
CA LEU A 81 10.24 14.19 7.82
C LEU A 81 9.58 15.55 7.52
N GLN A 82 9.95 16.21 6.41
CA GLN A 82 9.36 17.49 5.99
C GLN A 82 7.84 17.42 5.70
N VAL A 83 7.32 16.25 5.30
CA VAL A 83 5.89 16.06 4.98
C VAL A 83 5.05 15.57 6.15
N ILE A 84 5.63 15.33 7.32
CA ILE A 84 4.88 14.88 8.50
C ILE A 84 3.88 15.96 8.92
N LYS A 85 2.63 15.54 9.09
CA LYS A 85 1.56 16.35 9.69
C LYS A 85 1.25 15.82 11.08
N GLY A 86 1.54 16.60 12.12
CA GLY A 86 1.25 16.23 13.51
C GLY A 86 2.11 15.09 14.06
N HIS A 87 1.61 14.40 15.09
CA HIS A 87 2.37 13.35 15.80
C HIS A 87 2.15 11.94 15.24
N GLU A 88 1.10 11.74 14.43
CA GLU A 88 0.50 10.44 14.14
C GLU A 88 0.17 10.31 12.64
N CYS A 89 1.17 10.53 11.78
CA CYS A 89 1.01 10.45 10.33
C CYS A 89 1.60 9.14 9.78
N LEU A 90 0.98 8.52 8.78
CA LEU A 90 1.65 7.55 7.90
C LEU A 90 2.21 8.31 6.69
N VAL A 91 3.49 8.14 6.37
CA VAL A 91 4.12 8.81 5.20
C VAL A 91 4.33 7.79 4.09
N ILE A 92 3.61 7.98 2.98
CA ILE A 92 3.66 7.08 1.83
C ILE A 92 4.78 7.53 0.88
N GLY A 93 5.74 6.64 0.63
CA GLY A 93 6.88 6.92 -0.24
C GLY A 93 6.64 6.57 -1.72
N GLU A 94 7.33 7.28 -2.59
CA GLU A 94 7.58 6.86 -3.96
C GLU A 94 8.84 5.97 -4.04
N PHE A 95 8.89 5.05 -5.01
CA PHE A 95 10.06 4.20 -5.23
C PHE A 95 10.30 3.87 -6.71
N THR A 96 11.52 3.48 -7.04
CA THR A 96 11.89 2.93 -8.36
C THR A 96 12.16 1.43 -8.26
N ASN A 97 11.51 0.60 -9.07
CA ASN A 97 12.01 -0.76 -9.27
C ASN A 97 13.22 -0.70 -10.21
N VAL A 98 14.40 -1.08 -9.72
CA VAL A 98 15.63 -1.16 -10.50
C VAL A 98 15.61 -2.42 -11.37
N LYS A 99 15.43 -2.21 -12.67
CA LYS A 99 15.35 -3.25 -13.72
C LYS A 99 16.10 -2.70 -14.94
N ASN A 100 16.37 -3.55 -15.95
CA ASN A 100 16.97 -3.13 -17.24
C ASN A 100 16.32 -1.88 -17.84
N LYS A 101 15.02 -1.69 -17.61
CA LYS A 101 14.33 -0.41 -17.75
C LYS A 101 13.73 -0.04 -16.39
N PRO A 102 14.25 0.99 -15.68
CA PRO A 102 13.74 1.41 -14.39
C PRO A 102 12.24 1.73 -14.43
N GLU A 103 11.49 1.24 -13.45
CA GLU A 103 10.04 1.46 -13.35
C GLU A 103 9.74 2.33 -12.12
N TYR A 104 9.46 3.61 -12.35
CA TYR A 104 9.09 4.56 -11.31
C TYR A 104 7.64 4.35 -10.84
N ILE A 105 7.47 4.17 -9.53
CA ILE A 105 6.20 3.86 -8.86
C ILE A 105 5.76 5.04 -8.00
N ARG A 106 4.86 5.87 -8.56
CA ARG A 106 4.12 6.88 -7.80
C ARG A 106 2.86 6.28 -7.15
N PRO A 107 2.67 6.42 -5.82
CA PRO A 107 1.46 6.01 -5.12
C PRO A 107 0.20 6.73 -5.59
N ARG A 108 -0.96 6.11 -5.39
CA ARG A 108 -2.26 6.77 -5.60
C ARG A 108 -2.55 7.74 -4.45
N ARG A 109 -3.03 8.95 -4.79
CA ARG A 109 -3.34 10.01 -3.81
C ARG A 109 -4.67 9.81 -3.06
N ASP A 110 -5.64 9.08 -3.65
CA ASP A 110 -6.70 8.46 -2.84
C ASP A 110 -6.12 7.18 -2.24
N ILE A 111 -5.99 7.17 -0.91
CA ILE A 111 -5.29 6.10 -0.18
C ILE A 111 -6.00 4.74 -0.33
N TRP A 112 -7.32 4.75 -0.42
CA TRP A 112 -8.14 3.54 -0.52
C TRP A 112 -8.09 2.96 -1.93
N VAL A 113 -8.05 3.79 -2.98
CA VAL A 113 -7.68 3.38 -4.34
C VAL A 113 -6.25 2.83 -4.38
N GLY A 114 -5.31 3.46 -3.68
CA GLY A 114 -3.94 2.95 -3.55
C GLY A 114 -3.90 1.56 -2.94
N LEU A 115 -4.61 1.36 -1.83
CA LEU A 115 -4.73 0.08 -1.14
C LEU A 115 -5.41 -0.98 -2.02
N LEU A 116 -6.58 -0.65 -2.60
CA LEU A 116 -7.32 -1.51 -3.53
C LEU A 116 -6.50 -1.91 -4.76
N THR A 117 -5.62 -1.04 -5.26
CA THR A 117 -4.78 -1.32 -6.44
C THR A 117 -3.39 -1.83 -6.09
N THR A 118 -3.07 -2.00 -4.80
CA THR A 118 -1.74 -2.34 -4.27
C THR A 118 -0.65 -1.44 -4.89
N ARG A 119 -0.87 -0.13 -4.71
CA ARG A 119 -0.08 1.03 -5.19
C ARG A 119 -0.13 2.15 -4.14
N LEU A 120 0.07 1.81 -2.86
CA LEU A 120 0.12 2.73 -1.73
C LEU A 120 1.51 2.66 -1.06
N GLY A 121 2.56 2.94 -1.84
CA GLY A 121 3.94 2.67 -1.42
C GLY A 121 4.18 1.17 -1.15
N ASN A 122 5.21 0.87 -0.36
CA ASN A 122 5.57 -0.48 0.11
C ASN A 122 6.32 -0.39 1.47
N SER A 123 6.86 -1.51 1.96
CA SER A 123 7.66 -1.58 3.20
C SER A 123 8.75 -0.52 3.30
N VAL A 124 9.57 -0.38 2.26
CA VAL A 124 10.82 0.39 2.25
C VAL A 124 10.61 1.86 1.83
N ALA A 125 9.68 2.11 0.92
CA ALA A 125 9.34 3.47 0.51
C ALA A 125 8.67 4.23 1.65
N ASN A 126 7.75 3.61 2.40
CA ASN A 126 7.00 4.29 3.44
C ASN A 126 7.86 4.57 4.69
N LEU A 127 7.59 5.69 5.36
CA LEU A 127 8.03 5.95 6.73
C LEU A 127 6.85 5.77 7.67
N TRP A 128 7.05 4.93 8.68
CA TRP A 128 5.98 4.36 9.50
C TRP A 128 6.00 4.98 10.89
N ASN A 129 4.84 5.35 11.40
CA ASN A 129 4.72 5.81 12.77
C ASN A 129 4.65 4.61 13.74
N THR A 130 5.51 4.58 14.74
CA THR A 130 5.62 3.45 15.68
C THR A 130 4.32 3.18 16.43
N HIS A 131 3.60 4.23 16.84
CA HIS A 131 2.30 4.08 17.49
C HIS A 131 1.32 3.34 16.57
N TRP A 132 1.20 3.75 15.31
CA TRP A 132 0.27 3.10 14.38
C TRP A 132 0.64 1.66 14.05
N VAL A 133 1.92 1.35 13.85
CA VAL A 133 2.37 -0.03 13.59
C VAL A 133 2.06 -0.93 14.78
N LYS A 134 2.38 -0.50 16.01
CA LYS A 134 2.07 -1.26 17.23
C LYS A 134 0.56 -1.38 17.47
N ALA A 135 -0.19 -0.29 17.29
CA ALA A 135 -1.65 -0.29 17.44
C ALA A 135 -2.36 -1.20 16.41
N ALA A 136 -1.78 -1.40 15.23
CA ALA A 136 -2.28 -2.33 14.20
C ALA A 136 -1.96 -3.81 14.47
N GLY A 137 -1.20 -4.11 15.54
CA GLY A 137 -0.77 -5.46 15.88
C GLY A 137 0.50 -5.94 15.18
N GLY A 138 1.27 -5.03 14.56
CA GLY A 138 2.49 -5.36 13.82
C GLY A 138 2.24 -6.11 12.51
N TRP A 139 3.27 -6.80 12.04
CA TRP A 139 3.24 -7.58 10.81
C TRP A 139 2.51 -8.91 11.03
N ASN A 140 1.60 -9.27 10.12
CA ASN A 140 0.88 -10.55 10.24
C ASN A 140 1.76 -11.70 9.70
N GLU A 141 2.33 -12.48 10.62
CA GLU A 141 3.27 -13.58 10.33
C GLU A 141 2.65 -14.74 9.55
N SER A 142 1.33 -14.90 9.60
CA SER A 142 0.62 -15.93 8.82
C SER A 142 0.49 -15.61 7.32
N LEU A 143 0.81 -14.38 6.89
CA LEU A 143 0.63 -13.94 5.50
C LEU A 143 1.89 -14.15 4.65
N PRO A 144 1.85 -15.00 3.60
CA PRO A 144 3.01 -15.23 2.74
C PRO A 144 3.23 -14.11 1.69
N ASN A 145 2.29 -13.19 1.53
CA ASN A 145 2.37 -11.98 0.70
C ASN A 145 1.31 -10.97 1.15
N VAL A 146 1.28 -9.77 0.53
CA VAL A 146 0.41 -8.62 0.89
C VAL A 146 0.54 -8.15 2.35
N GLN A 147 1.70 -8.39 2.96
CA GLN A 147 1.97 -8.15 4.37
C GLN A 147 1.90 -6.64 4.70
N GLU A 148 2.57 -5.82 3.88
CA GLU A 148 2.63 -4.37 3.99
C GLU A 148 1.26 -3.73 3.71
N TYR A 149 0.50 -4.27 2.75
CA TYR A 149 -0.85 -3.81 2.45
C TYR A 149 -1.85 -4.21 3.54
N HIS A 150 -1.66 -5.37 4.20
CA HIS A 150 -2.45 -5.76 5.36
C HIS A 150 -2.17 -4.84 6.56
N LEU A 151 -0.90 -4.57 6.86
CA LEU A 151 -0.50 -3.62 7.90
C LEU A 151 -1.09 -2.22 7.62
N MET A 152 -0.99 -1.73 6.38
CA MET A 152 -1.62 -0.46 5.98
C MET A 152 -3.14 -0.47 6.12
N LEU A 153 -3.84 -1.58 5.84
CA LEU A 153 -5.29 -1.67 6.08
C LEU A 153 -5.62 -1.50 7.58
N GLU A 154 -4.92 -2.21 8.45
CA GLU A 154 -5.16 -2.17 9.90
C GLU A 154 -4.74 -0.85 10.55
N ILE A 155 -3.73 -0.17 9.99
CA ILE A 155 -3.40 1.23 10.30
C ILE A 155 -4.52 2.16 9.82
N LEU A 156 -4.92 2.10 8.54
CA LEU A 156 -5.89 3.04 7.96
C LEU A 156 -7.30 2.92 8.56
N LYS A 157 -7.68 1.75 9.07
CA LYS A 157 -8.92 1.53 9.84
C LYS A 157 -8.99 2.38 11.13
N LYS A 158 -7.86 2.89 11.63
CA LYS A 158 -7.76 3.79 12.80
C LYS A 158 -7.81 5.28 12.40
N ASN A 159 -7.98 5.57 11.11
CA ASN A 159 -8.08 6.91 10.54
C ASN A 159 -6.90 7.86 10.87
N PRO A 160 -5.64 7.44 10.65
CA PRO A 160 -4.47 8.30 10.84
C PRO A 160 -4.42 9.42 9.80
N LEU A 161 -3.64 10.47 10.07
CA LEU A 161 -3.23 11.40 9.02
C LEU A 161 -2.35 10.66 8.01
N VAL A 162 -2.48 10.97 6.72
CA VAL A 162 -1.63 10.41 5.67
C VAL A 162 -0.99 11.51 4.86
N SER A 163 0.33 11.42 4.69
CA SER A 163 1.13 12.32 3.86
C SER A 163 1.93 11.49 2.86
N PHE A 164 2.57 12.17 1.91
CA PHE A 164 3.28 11.53 0.80
C PHE A 164 4.62 12.23 0.61
N SER A 165 5.68 11.49 0.31
CA SER A 165 6.99 12.09 0.03
C SER A 165 6.93 13.08 -1.14
N HIS A 166 7.85 14.05 -1.15
CA HIS A 166 8.02 14.95 -2.30
C HIS A 166 8.87 14.28 -3.37
N GLN A 167 9.86 13.49 -2.95
CA GLN A 167 10.85 12.88 -3.82
C GLN A 167 10.78 11.36 -3.86
N ASN A 168 11.43 10.81 -4.87
CA ASN A 168 11.58 9.38 -5.15
C ASN A 168 12.99 8.94 -4.76
N LEU A 169 13.20 8.66 -3.47
CA LEU A 169 14.52 8.41 -2.88
C LEU A 169 14.67 6.96 -2.37
N THR A 170 13.86 6.03 -2.91
CA THR A 170 13.92 4.59 -2.58
C THR A 170 14.11 3.78 -3.86
N LEU A 171 15.14 2.94 -3.88
CA LEU A 171 15.40 1.99 -4.97
C LEU A 171 15.09 0.57 -4.48
N VAL A 172 14.30 -0.15 -5.25
CA VAL A 172 13.86 -1.52 -4.95
C VAL A 172 14.43 -2.47 -5.98
N TYR A 173 15.14 -3.52 -5.58
CA TYR A 173 15.86 -4.42 -6.49
C TYR A 173 15.13 -5.78 -6.63
N PRO A 174 14.39 -6.05 -7.73
CA PRO A 174 13.51 -7.21 -7.80
C PRO A 174 14.28 -8.54 -8.00
N GLN A 175 14.53 -9.25 -6.91
CA GLN A 175 15.31 -10.50 -6.97
C GLN A 175 14.57 -11.64 -7.68
N PRO A 176 15.24 -12.45 -8.52
CA PRO A 176 14.64 -13.62 -9.18
C PRO A 176 14.02 -14.62 -8.21
N ASN A 177 14.68 -14.84 -7.07
CA ASN A 177 14.28 -15.78 -6.03
C ASN A 177 13.36 -15.18 -4.95
N SER A 178 13.00 -13.89 -5.05
CA SER A 178 12.13 -13.23 -4.07
C SER A 178 10.81 -14.00 -3.88
N ILE A 179 10.24 -13.89 -2.67
CA ILE A 179 8.93 -14.47 -2.37
C ILE A 179 7.91 -14.00 -3.41
N SER A 180 7.96 -12.75 -3.86
CA SER A 180 7.14 -12.19 -4.93
C SER A 180 7.25 -12.95 -6.27
N ASN A 181 8.46 -13.30 -6.72
CA ASN A 181 8.70 -13.87 -8.05
C ASN A 181 8.59 -15.41 -8.11
N SER A 182 8.66 -16.13 -6.98
CA SER A 182 8.58 -17.61 -6.95
C SER A 182 7.35 -18.20 -7.69
N PRO A 183 7.53 -19.04 -8.74
CA PRO A 183 6.41 -19.64 -9.48
C PRO A 183 5.58 -20.64 -8.66
N LYS A 184 6.23 -21.40 -7.78
CA LYS A 184 5.64 -22.52 -7.01
C LYS A 184 4.44 -22.12 -6.12
N LYS A 185 4.29 -20.82 -5.79
CA LYS A 185 3.19 -20.29 -4.95
C LYS A 185 2.30 -19.27 -5.70
N LYS A 186 2.36 -19.18 -7.03
CA LYS A 186 1.67 -18.15 -7.83
C LYS A 186 0.16 -18.05 -7.54
N ASN A 187 -0.55 -19.17 -7.52
CA ASN A 187 -2.01 -19.19 -7.35
C ASN A 187 -2.42 -18.71 -5.95
N ILE A 188 -1.76 -19.22 -4.90
CA ILE A 188 -1.98 -18.82 -3.49
C ILE A 188 -1.76 -17.31 -3.31
N LYS A 189 -0.71 -16.74 -3.92
CA LYS A 189 -0.47 -15.29 -3.88
C LYS A 189 -1.63 -14.50 -4.49
N LEU A 190 -2.12 -14.94 -5.65
CA LEU A 190 -3.21 -14.27 -6.37
C LEU A 190 -4.53 -14.38 -5.60
N ASP A 191 -4.80 -15.51 -4.94
CA ASP A 191 -5.91 -15.66 -3.99
C ASP A 191 -5.81 -14.67 -2.83
N ASN A 192 -4.64 -14.56 -2.18
CA ASN A 192 -4.42 -13.59 -1.10
C ASN A 192 -4.66 -12.14 -1.56
N TYR A 193 -4.29 -11.82 -2.80
CA TYR A 193 -4.59 -10.53 -3.43
C TYR A 193 -6.09 -10.29 -3.69
N PHE A 194 -6.89 -11.34 -3.94
CA PHE A 194 -8.35 -11.23 -4.03
C PHE A 194 -9.00 -11.10 -2.65
N ILE A 195 -8.60 -11.95 -1.69
CA ILE A 195 -9.05 -11.92 -0.29
C ILE A 195 -8.79 -10.55 0.34
N PHE A 196 -7.59 -10.01 0.14
CA PHE A 196 -7.21 -8.69 0.62
C PHE A 196 -8.11 -7.58 0.05
N ARG A 197 -8.33 -7.56 -1.27
CA ARG A 197 -9.22 -6.56 -1.90
C ARG A 197 -10.67 -6.71 -1.46
N ALA A 198 -11.13 -7.93 -1.17
CA ALA A 198 -12.44 -8.17 -0.59
C ALA A 198 -12.54 -7.60 0.84
N LYS A 199 -11.51 -7.76 1.68
CA LYS A 199 -11.43 -7.13 3.02
C LYS A 199 -11.48 -5.59 2.92
N VAL A 200 -10.68 -4.98 2.04
CA VAL A 200 -10.69 -3.52 1.82
C VAL A 200 -12.05 -3.03 1.34
N LYS A 201 -12.66 -3.71 0.35
CA LYS A 201 -14.02 -3.40 -0.13
C LYS A 201 -15.05 -3.51 0.99
N LYS A 202 -15.01 -4.58 1.79
CA LYS A 202 -15.94 -4.79 2.91
C LYS A 202 -15.89 -3.62 3.89
N HIS A 203 -14.70 -3.26 4.36
CA HIS A 203 -14.52 -2.12 5.26
C HIS A 203 -15.02 -0.80 4.66
N LEU A 204 -14.74 -0.54 3.37
CA LEU A 204 -15.22 0.66 2.68
C LEU A 204 -16.75 0.69 2.54
N VAL A 205 -17.41 -0.46 2.38
CA VAL A 205 -18.88 -0.56 2.35
C VAL A 205 -19.46 -0.29 3.74
N GLU A 206 -18.91 -0.93 4.77
CA GLU A 206 -19.35 -0.79 6.17
C GLU A 206 -19.19 0.64 6.71
N THR A 207 -18.18 1.37 6.25
CA THR A 207 -17.91 2.78 6.61
C THR A 207 -18.55 3.80 5.66
N GLY A 208 -19.40 3.38 4.73
CA GLY A 208 -20.02 4.28 3.73
C GLY A 208 -19.03 4.94 2.75
N SER A 209 -17.77 4.52 2.76
CA SER A 209 -16.66 5.13 2.02
C SER A 209 -16.39 4.51 0.64
N PHE A 210 -17.18 3.54 0.17
CA PHE A 210 -16.96 2.85 -1.12
C PHE A 210 -17.59 3.59 -2.32
N ASN A 211 -17.19 4.84 -2.55
CA ASN A 211 -17.72 5.68 -3.63
C ASN A 211 -17.41 5.14 -5.06
N PHE A 212 -17.96 5.80 -6.08
CA PHE A 212 -17.80 5.40 -7.50
C PHE A 212 -16.33 5.23 -7.92
N LEU A 213 -15.42 6.11 -7.48
CA LEU A 213 -13.99 6.03 -7.82
C LEU A 213 -13.37 4.73 -7.29
N ARG A 214 -13.66 4.39 -6.03
CA ARG A 214 -13.14 3.17 -5.38
C ARG A 214 -13.77 1.91 -5.97
N TRP A 215 -15.07 1.94 -6.29
CA TRP A 215 -15.76 0.88 -7.04
C TRP A 215 -15.19 0.65 -8.44
N HIS A 216 -14.89 1.73 -9.18
CA HIS A 216 -14.27 1.67 -10.49
C HIS A 216 -12.92 0.94 -10.41
N TYR A 217 -12.03 1.38 -9.52
CA TYR A 217 -10.71 0.78 -9.38
C TYR A 217 -10.76 -0.66 -8.87
N TYR A 218 -11.63 -0.98 -7.90
CA TYR A 218 -11.88 -2.36 -7.48
C TYR A 218 -12.34 -3.24 -8.65
N THR A 219 -13.31 -2.76 -9.44
CA THR A 219 -13.88 -3.50 -10.57
C THR A 219 -12.83 -3.73 -11.67
N LEU A 220 -11.99 -2.73 -11.97
CA LEU A 220 -10.91 -2.88 -12.94
C LEU A 220 -9.85 -3.88 -12.46
N VAL A 221 -9.27 -3.69 -11.27
CA VAL A 221 -8.17 -4.56 -10.80
C VAL A 221 -8.63 -6.02 -10.62
N THR A 222 -9.87 -6.22 -10.14
CA THR A 222 -10.49 -7.55 -10.03
C THR A 222 -10.68 -8.18 -11.41
N GLY A 223 -11.22 -7.42 -12.38
CA GLY A 223 -11.42 -7.89 -13.75
C GLY A 223 -10.12 -8.21 -14.49
N GLU A 224 -9.05 -7.43 -14.29
CA GLU A 224 -7.74 -7.77 -14.84
C GLU A 224 -7.21 -9.08 -14.27
N MET A 225 -7.25 -9.26 -12.94
CA MET A 225 -6.76 -10.48 -12.30
C MET A 225 -7.54 -11.72 -12.74
N MET A 226 -8.87 -11.62 -12.86
CA MET A 226 -9.72 -12.74 -13.30
C MET A 226 -9.51 -13.17 -14.76
N ARG A 227 -8.68 -12.47 -15.54
CA ARG A 227 -8.20 -12.96 -16.86
C ARG A 227 -7.06 -13.96 -16.76
N TYR A 228 -6.35 -14.01 -15.63
CA TYR A 228 -5.11 -14.77 -15.46
C TYR A 228 -5.15 -15.76 -14.29
N HIS A 229 -6.17 -15.68 -13.44
CA HIS A 229 -6.37 -16.56 -12.28
C HIS A 229 -7.85 -16.62 -11.86
N THR A 230 -8.36 -17.82 -11.61
CA THR A 230 -9.68 -18.03 -11.00
C THR A 230 -9.49 -18.14 -9.49
N PRO A 231 -10.03 -17.21 -8.68
CA PRO A 231 -9.83 -17.25 -7.24
C PRO A 231 -10.51 -18.46 -6.58
N SER A 232 -9.88 -19.01 -5.54
CA SER A 232 -10.50 -20.02 -4.65
C SER A 232 -11.66 -19.46 -3.82
N VAL A 233 -11.74 -18.13 -3.67
CA VAL A 233 -12.81 -17.42 -2.96
C VAL A 233 -13.81 -16.78 -3.93
N GLN A 234 -15.08 -16.68 -3.52
CA GLN A 234 -16.10 -15.99 -4.31
C GLN A 234 -15.83 -14.47 -4.35
N VAL A 235 -15.65 -13.92 -5.55
CA VAL A 235 -15.41 -12.48 -5.76
C VAL A 235 -16.51 -11.85 -6.61
N SER A 236 -17.18 -10.83 -6.06
CA SER A 236 -18.25 -10.09 -6.74
C SER A 236 -17.77 -8.73 -7.27
N PHE A 237 -17.82 -8.56 -8.59
CA PHE A 237 -17.49 -7.34 -9.33
C PHE A 237 -18.34 -7.22 -10.61
N ASN A 238 -18.43 -6.02 -11.19
CA ASN A 238 -19.25 -5.79 -12.38
C ASN A 238 -18.50 -6.15 -13.68
N LYS A 239 -18.67 -7.40 -14.13
CA LYS A 239 -18.09 -7.95 -15.38
C LYS A 239 -18.42 -7.10 -16.63
N GLY A 240 -19.66 -6.63 -16.76
CA GLY A 240 -20.11 -5.84 -17.92
C GLY A 240 -19.43 -4.46 -17.98
N TYR A 241 -19.32 -3.79 -16.83
CA TYR A 241 -18.59 -2.52 -16.72
C TYR A 241 -17.10 -2.69 -17.01
N TYR A 242 -16.47 -3.75 -16.49
CA TYR A 242 -15.08 -4.07 -16.81
C TYR A 242 -14.85 -4.24 -18.32
N TRP A 243 -15.70 -5.03 -18.99
CA TRP A 243 -15.63 -5.25 -20.44
C TRP A 243 -15.80 -3.94 -21.23
N LEU A 244 -16.78 -3.11 -20.85
CA LEU A 244 -17.01 -1.80 -21.46
C LEU A 244 -15.78 -0.90 -21.36
N VAL A 245 -15.20 -0.75 -20.16
CA VAL A 245 -14.01 0.08 -19.95
C VAL A 245 -12.79 -0.47 -20.71
N LYS A 246 -12.65 -1.80 -20.82
CA LYS A 246 -11.59 -2.42 -21.64
C LYS A 246 -11.75 -2.10 -23.13
N LYS A 247 -12.96 -2.24 -23.68
CA LYS A 247 -13.25 -1.91 -25.09
C LYS A 247 -13.06 -0.41 -25.40
N LEU A 248 -13.37 0.47 -24.44
CA LEU A 248 -13.11 1.90 -24.59
C LEU A 248 -11.60 2.22 -24.58
N LYS A 249 -10.81 1.59 -23.70
CA LYS A 249 -9.34 1.75 -23.67
C LYS A 249 -8.66 1.34 -24.97
N THR A 250 -9.12 0.28 -25.63
CA THR A 250 -8.54 -0.17 -26.92
C THR A 250 -8.90 0.76 -28.07
N LEU A 251 -10.08 1.40 -28.05
CA LEU A 251 -10.52 2.31 -29.10
C LEU A 251 -9.94 3.72 -28.96
N LYS A 252 -9.70 4.21 -27.73
CA LYS A 252 -9.12 5.53 -27.48
C LYS A 252 -8.14 5.51 -26.29
N PRO A 253 -6.86 5.13 -26.50
CA PRO A 253 -5.88 4.95 -25.42
C PRO A 253 -5.69 6.19 -24.54
N ASN A 254 -5.60 7.37 -25.17
CA ASN A 254 -5.30 8.63 -24.48
C ASN A 254 -6.54 9.33 -23.91
N SER A 255 -7.76 8.97 -24.34
CA SER A 255 -8.95 9.68 -23.90
C SER A 255 -9.37 9.36 -22.47
N MET A 256 -8.90 8.25 -21.87
CA MET A 256 -9.27 7.88 -20.50
C MET A 256 -8.74 8.84 -19.44
N HIS A 257 -7.55 9.44 -19.63
CA HIS A 257 -7.06 10.48 -18.72
C HIS A 257 -7.87 11.78 -18.85
N VAL A 258 -8.26 12.15 -20.07
CA VAL A 258 -9.15 13.29 -20.33
C VAL A 258 -10.54 13.02 -19.74
N PHE A 259 -11.10 11.83 -19.93
CA PHE A 259 -12.38 11.36 -19.40
C PHE A 259 -12.44 11.56 -17.88
N PHE A 260 -11.46 11.09 -17.11
CA PHE A 260 -11.48 11.30 -15.66
C PHE A 260 -11.08 12.71 -15.19
N ARG A 261 -10.19 13.43 -15.90
CA ARG A 261 -9.74 14.78 -15.47
C ARG A 261 -10.69 15.92 -15.83
N SER A 262 -11.40 15.85 -16.95
CA SER A 262 -12.32 16.90 -17.41
C SER A 262 -13.67 16.89 -16.71
N GLY A 263 -13.89 15.94 -15.79
CA GLY A 263 -15.22 15.58 -15.32
C GLY A 263 -16.08 14.93 -16.40
N LEU A 264 -15.71 14.93 -17.70
CA LEU A 264 -16.55 14.40 -18.78
C LEU A 264 -16.86 12.90 -18.61
N GLY A 265 -15.98 12.14 -17.97
CA GLY A 265 -16.18 10.72 -17.70
C GLY A 265 -17.05 10.42 -16.50
N GLN A 266 -17.02 11.31 -15.51
CA GLN A 266 -18.03 11.35 -14.46
C GLN A 266 -19.36 11.81 -15.06
N ARG A 267 -19.38 12.88 -15.87
CA ARG A 267 -20.54 13.38 -16.65
C ARG A 267 -21.04 12.44 -17.74
N LEU A 268 -20.25 11.48 -18.24
CA LEU A 268 -20.67 10.45 -19.21
C LEU A 268 -21.05 9.14 -18.52
N PHE A 269 -20.51 8.87 -17.33
CA PHE A 269 -21.11 7.89 -16.44
C PHE A 269 -22.48 8.40 -16.01
N GLU A 270 -22.56 9.62 -15.47
CA GLU A 270 -23.79 10.39 -15.23
C GLU A 270 -24.66 10.45 -16.48
N LEU A 271 -24.20 10.85 -17.68
CA LEU A 271 -25.06 10.87 -18.88
C LEU A 271 -25.55 9.48 -19.29
N ALA A 272 -24.74 8.43 -19.19
CA ALA A 272 -25.21 7.06 -19.44
C ALA A 272 -26.16 6.56 -18.35
N TYR A 273 -26.08 7.12 -17.14
CA TYR A 273 -27.02 6.94 -16.03
C TYR A 273 -28.29 7.78 -16.23
N PHE A 274 -28.17 9.00 -16.78
CA PHE A 274 -29.16 10.09 -16.87
C PHE A 274 -30.00 10.02 -18.16
N TYR A 275 -29.43 9.55 -19.27
CA TYR A 275 -30.20 9.10 -20.44
C TYR A 275 -30.94 7.78 -20.14
N LYS A 276 -30.44 6.98 -19.19
CA LYS A 276 -31.16 5.82 -18.64
C LYS A 276 -32.21 6.24 -17.58
N ASP A 277 -32.03 7.41 -16.96
CA ASP A 277 -32.93 8.08 -15.99
C ASP A 277 -34.12 8.73 -16.70
N LYS A 278 -33.88 9.46 -17.80
CA LYS A 278 -34.91 10.20 -18.57
C LYS A 278 -36.08 9.33 -19.08
N PHE A 279 -35.91 8.02 -19.13
CA PHE A 279 -36.98 7.06 -19.48
C PHE A 279 -37.57 6.29 -18.29
N ARG A 280 -36.96 6.31 -17.09
CA ARG A 280 -37.36 5.47 -15.92
C ARG A 280 -37.00 6.13 -14.59
N GLY A 281 -37.86 7.03 -14.10
CA GLY A 281 -37.64 7.84 -12.90
C GLY A 281 -37.25 7.09 -11.62
N PHE A 282 -36.44 7.77 -10.79
CA PHE A 282 -35.78 7.23 -9.59
C PHE A 282 -36.67 7.33 -8.34
N PRO A 283 -37.02 6.18 -7.73
CA PRO A 283 -36.15 5.65 -6.67
C PRO A 283 -35.43 4.33 -7.03
N LYS A 284 -35.93 3.65 -8.07
CA LYS A 284 -35.60 2.25 -8.37
C LYS A 284 -34.13 2.01 -8.74
N ILE A 285 -33.39 3.00 -9.27
CA ILE A 285 -32.02 2.79 -9.75
C ILE A 285 -30.94 3.08 -8.67
N LYS A 286 -31.13 4.06 -7.78
CA LYS A 286 -30.34 4.13 -6.52
C LYS A 286 -30.55 2.85 -5.71
N SER A 287 -31.81 2.40 -5.59
CA SER A 287 -32.16 1.11 -4.98
C SER A 287 -31.53 -0.09 -5.72
N LEU A 288 -31.47 -0.08 -7.06
CA LEU A 288 -30.83 -1.16 -7.83
C LEU A 288 -29.31 -1.17 -7.66
N PHE A 289 -28.65 -0.01 -7.67
CA PHE A 289 -27.21 0.10 -7.41
C PHE A 289 -26.89 -0.38 -5.99
N GLN A 290 -27.69 0.01 -5.00
CA GLN A 290 -27.58 -0.43 -3.62
C GLN A 290 -27.86 -1.94 -3.48
N LYS A 291 -28.87 -2.49 -4.17
CA LYS A 291 -29.12 -3.95 -4.24
C LYS A 291 -27.98 -4.72 -4.91
N MET A 292 -27.40 -4.19 -5.98
CA MET A 292 -26.35 -4.87 -6.76
C MET A 292 -24.97 -4.79 -6.11
N ASN A 293 -24.66 -3.72 -5.37
CA ASN A 293 -23.31 -3.45 -4.88
C ASN A 293 -23.21 -3.41 -3.33
N GLY A 294 -24.33 -3.19 -2.62
CA GLY A 294 -24.41 -3.22 -1.15
C GLY A 294 -24.38 -1.87 -0.44
N TYR A 295 -24.36 -0.74 -1.16
CA TYR A 295 -24.15 0.61 -0.60
C TYR A 295 -24.75 1.69 -1.54
N PRO A 296 -25.09 2.89 -1.01
CA PRO A 296 -25.62 3.98 -1.82
C PRO A 296 -24.59 4.56 -2.80
N LEU A 297 -25.07 5.14 -3.90
CA LEU A 297 -24.24 5.88 -4.85
C LEU A 297 -24.04 7.32 -4.37
N ASP A 298 -22.86 7.62 -3.83
CA ASP A 298 -22.40 8.98 -3.54
C ASP A 298 -21.69 9.57 -4.78
N LEU A 299 -22.21 10.71 -5.26
CA LEU A 299 -21.70 11.47 -6.40
C LEU A 299 -21.09 12.82 -5.99
N ASP A 300 -21.38 13.29 -4.78
CA ASP A 300 -21.06 14.65 -4.31
C ASP A 300 -19.68 14.69 -3.63
N GLN A 301 -19.17 13.55 -3.13
CA GLN A 301 -17.86 13.42 -2.48
C GLN A 301 -16.97 12.35 -3.16
N PRO A 302 -16.49 12.57 -4.41
CA PRO A 302 -15.61 11.62 -5.11
C PRO A 302 -14.24 11.43 -4.41
N PHE A 303 -13.84 12.35 -3.53
CA PHE A 303 -12.63 12.30 -2.72
C PHE A 303 -12.97 12.52 -1.24
N THR A 304 -13.27 11.44 -0.50
CA THR A 304 -13.75 11.58 0.89
C THR A 304 -12.65 11.94 1.91
N HIS A 305 -13.01 12.82 2.84
CA HIS A 305 -12.42 13.13 4.15
C HIS A 305 -10.90 13.41 4.23
N ASN A 306 -10.03 12.47 3.85
CA ASN A 306 -8.60 12.46 4.19
C ASN A 306 -7.74 13.45 3.37
N GLN A 307 -8.36 14.29 2.54
CA GLN A 307 -7.70 15.36 1.79
C GLN A 307 -7.79 16.75 2.46
N ARG A 308 -8.57 16.89 3.54
CA ARG A 308 -8.60 18.13 4.35
C ARG A 308 -7.72 17.96 5.58
N ILE A 309 -6.57 18.67 5.61
CA ILE A 309 -6.02 19.44 6.75
C ILE A 309 -4.60 19.94 6.41
N VAL A 310 -4.32 21.17 6.87
CA VAL A 310 -3.14 21.99 6.59
C VAL A 310 -2.37 22.22 7.90
N HIS A 311 -1.04 22.10 7.84
CA HIS A 311 0.01 22.60 8.75
C HIS A 311 -0.13 22.45 10.29
N LYS A 312 0.88 21.79 10.89
CA LYS A 312 1.66 22.37 12.01
C LYS A 312 3.06 21.72 12.08
N MET A 313 4.10 22.53 12.30
CA MET A 313 5.49 22.08 12.59
C MET A 313 5.59 21.40 13.96
N VAL A 314 6.67 20.66 14.24
CA VAL A 314 6.94 20.11 15.60
C VAL A 314 8.41 20.16 16.06
N THR A 315 9.41 20.08 15.18
CA THR A 315 10.85 19.84 15.50
C THR A 315 11.18 18.41 16.01
N ASP A 316 12.49 18.12 16.11
CA ASP A 316 13.18 16.96 16.69
C ASP A 316 12.39 15.64 16.79
N ARG A 317 12.25 14.95 15.65
CA ARG A 317 11.88 13.52 15.62
C ARG A 317 12.69 12.75 14.60
N ASN A 318 13.46 11.79 15.10
CA ASN A 318 14.38 10.95 14.34
C ASN A 318 13.81 9.53 14.15
N PRO A 319 13.88 8.94 12.94
CA PRO A 319 13.51 7.56 12.74
C PRO A 319 14.57 6.55 13.17
N LEU A 320 14.06 5.36 13.44
CA LEU A 320 14.79 4.12 13.53
C LEU A 320 14.82 3.43 12.15
N LEU A 321 15.92 2.76 11.80
CA LEU A 321 15.94 1.79 10.70
C LEU A 321 15.83 0.36 11.24
N VAL A 322 14.93 -0.46 10.68
CA VAL A 322 14.77 -1.88 10.99
C VAL A 322 15.03 -2.67 9.70
N ILE A 323 16.15 -3.38 9.65
CA ILE A 323 16.57 -4.24 8.53
C ILE A 323 16.35 -5.70 8.91
N THR A 324 15.78 -6.49 8.01
CA THR A 324 15.32 -7.87 8.27
C THR A 324 15.50 -8.78 7.06
#